data_AF-A0A8J3P5W2-F1
#
_entry.id   AF-A0A8J3P5W2-F1
#
_cell.length_a   1.000
_cell.length_b   1.000
_cell.length_c   1.000
_cell.angle_alpha   90.00
_cell.angle_beta   90.00
_cell.angle_gamma   90.00
#
_symmetry.space_group_name_H-M   'P 1'
#
loop_
_entity.id
_entity.type
_entity.pdbx_description
1 polymer ?
#
loop_
_entity_poly.entity_id
_entity_poly.type
_entity_poly.pdbx_seq_one_letter_code
_entity_poly.pdbx_strand_id
1 'polypeptide(L)'
;MDFWDVFWLLLIFIPLLLIWGFAIVDIFRRDDLSGWLKALWIVVVVLLPFLGTLIYLIFRQPGATPQERRAMDQASREFVEKYSPNDSAQQLKLLSDLHDRGKLTDTEFAEEKARVLDAARAHDAPAGAAGTLPTRSDQGPATGPTPAPGAPQTGPGGPPAGPGDLGGPAAPPASAGGAEPPRRPRGFGA
;
A
#
# COMPACT_ATOMS: atom_id res chain seq x y z
N MET A 1 -25.87 -5.91 -7.88
CA MET A 1 -25.91 -7.07 -6.97
C MET A 1 -26.84 -8.04 -7.64
N ASP A 2 -26.25 -8.98 -8.38
CA ASP A 2 -27.02 -9.94 -9.14
C ASP A 2 -27.54 -11.03 -8.20
N PHE A 3 -28.59 -11.75 -8.61
CA PHE A 3 -29.17 -12.83 -7.81
C PHE A 3 -28.11 -13.86 -7.37
N TRP A 4 -27.19 -14.17 -8.28
CA TRP A 4 -26.09 -15.11 -8.03
C TRP A 4 -25.13 -14.59 -6.95
N ASP A 5 -24.85 -13.29 -6.91
CA ASP A 5 -24.04 -12.67 -5.87
C ASP A 5 -24.69 -12.83 -4.49
N VAL A 6 -26.01 -12.60 -4.42
CA VAL A 6 -26.77 -12.75 -3.18
C VAL A 6 -26.85 -14.20 -2.74
N PHE A 7 -27.00 -15.14 -3.69
CA PHE A 7 -26.97 -16.58 -3.42
C PHE A 7 -25.63 -17.02 -2.82
N TRP A 8 -24.50 -16.64 -3.43
CA TRP A 8 -23.17 -16.94 -2.90
C TRP A 8 -22.90 -16.24 -1.57
N LEU A 9 -23.33 -14.99 -1.45
CA LEU A 9 -23.22 -14.24 -0.20
C LEU A 9 -23.94 -14.98 0.92
N LEU A 10 -25.20 -15.38 0.73
CA LEU A 10 -25.96 -16.15 1.73
C LEU A 10 -25.29 -17.50 2.03
N LEU A 11 -24.86 -18.22 0.98
CA LEU A 11 -24.24 -19.54 1.11
C LEU A 11 -22.95 -19.51 1.94
N ILE A 12 -22.16 -18.44 1.84
CA ILE A 12 -20.89 -18.30 2.58
C ILE A 12 -21.11 -17.59 3.93
N PHE A 13 -21.91 -16.53 3.94
CA PHE A 13 -22.05 -15.63 5.08
C PHE A 13 -22.92 -16.23 6.20
N ILE A 14 -23.99 -16.96 5.87
CA ILE A 14 -24.83 -17.63 6.88
C ILE A 14 -24.05 -18.66 7.71
N PRO A 15 -23.38 -19.67 7.12
CA PRO A 15 -22.63 -20.64 7.91
C PRO A 15 -21.47 -19.98 8.66
N LEU A 16 -20.83 -18.95 8.09
CA LEU A 16 -19.80 -18.18 8.78
C LEU A 16 -20.35 -17.49 10.04
N LEU A 17 -21.49 -16.81 9.94
CA LEU A 17 -22.16 -16.19 11.10
C LEU A 17 -22.61 -17.24 12.13
N LEU A 18 -23.10 -18.38 11.69
CA LEU A 18 -23.49 -19.48 12.59
C LEU A 18 -22.29 -20.02 13.36
N ILE A 19 -21.15 -20.27 12.70
CA ILE A 19 -19.92 -20.73 13.35
C ILE A 19 -19.44 -19.68 14.36
N TRP A 20 -19.48 -18.39 13.98
CA TRP A 20 -19.05 -17.30 14.85
C TRP A 20 -19.96 -17.14 16.08
N GLY A 21 -21.28 -17.18 15.88
CA GLY A 21 -22.26 -17.18 16.97
C GLY A 21 -22.16 -18.41 17.85
N PHE A 22 -21.92 -19.60 17.26
CA PHE A 22 -21.68 -20.83 18.00
C PHE A 22 -20.43 -20.73 18.88
N ALA A 23 -19.33 -20.16 18.37
CA ALA A 23 -18.11 -19.94 19.15
C ALA A 23 -18.36 -19.04 20.36
N ILE A 24 -19.16 -17.98 20.20
CA ILE A 24 -19.54 -17.10 21.31
C ILE A 24 -20.41 -17.86 22.34
N VAL A 25 -21.44 -18.57 21.88
CA VAL A 25 -22.32 -19.36 22.76
C VAL A 25 -21.55 -20.48 23.47
N ASP A 26 -20.59 -21.11 22.82
CA ASP A 26 -19.71 -22.12 23.40
C ASP A 26 -18.89 -21.55 24.56
N ILE A 27 -18.33 -20.34 24.40
CA ILE A 27 -17.61 -19.62 25.49
C ILE A 27 -18.56 -19.31 26.66
N PHE A 28 -19.80 -18.91 26.37
CA PHE A 28 -20.78 -18.66 27.43
C PHE A 28 -21.19 -19.92 28.17
N ARG A 29 -21.40 -21.04 27.46
CA ARG A 29 -21.79 -22.36 28.01
C ARG A 29 -20.70 -23.03 28.83
N ARG A 30 -19.44 -22.62 28.69
CA ARG A 30 -18.30 -23.15 29.45
C ARG A 30 -18.25 -22.53 30.85
N ASP A 31 -18.97 -23.10 31.81
CA ASP A 31 -19.01 -22.63 33.21
C ASP A 31 -17.72 -22.90 34.00
N ASP A 32 -16.81 -23.67 33.42
CA ASP A 32 -15.47 -24.01 33.91
C ASP A 32 -14.43 -22.87 33.75
N LEU A 33 -14.77 -21.79 33.05
CA LEU A 33 -13.90 -20.64 32.83
C LEU A 33 -14.27 -19.47 33.76
N SER A 34 -13.27 -18.90 34.44
CA SER A 34 -13.46 -17.67 35.21
C SER A 34 -14.00 -16.55 34.31
N GLY A 35 -14.88 -15.69 34.84
CA GLY A 35 -15.54 -14.64 34.05
C GLY A 35 -14.55 -13.70 33.32
N TRP A 36 -13.37 -13.48 33.89
CA TRP A 36 -12.28 -12.74 33.26
C TRP A 36 -11.70 -13.46 32.03
N LEU A 37 -11.50 -14.78 32.12
CA LEU A 37 -10.99 -15.58 31.01
C LEU A 37 -12.03 -15.67 29.88
N LYS A 38 -13.32 -15.77 30.22
CA LYS A 38 -14.42 -15.66 29.24
C LYS A 38 -14.37 -14.32 28.49
N ALA A 39 -14.18 -13.22 29.20
CA ALA A 39 -14.08 -11.90 28.59
C ALA A 39 -12.89 -11.79 27.63
N LEU A 40 -11.73 -12.31 28.01
CA LEU A 40 -10.54 -12.35 27.14
C LEU A 40 -10.82 -13.17 25.86
N TRP A 41 -11.45 -14.33 25.96
CA TRP A 41 -11.78 -15.17 24.80
C TRP A 41 -12.75 -14.48 23.84
N ILE A 42 -13.77 -13.78 24.36
CA ILE A 42 -14.70 -13.00 23.54
C ILE A 42 -13.93 -11.90 22.80
N VAL A 43 -13.04 -11.17 23.48
CA VAL A 43 -12.21 -10.13 22.86
C VAL A 43 -11.34 -10.73 21.76
N VAL A 44 -10.72 -11.90 21.97
CA VAL A 44 -9.93 -12.58 20.94
C VAL A 44 -10.78 -12.97 19.73
N VAL A 45 -11.98 -13.54 19.92
CA VAL A 45 -12.88 -13.93 18.81
C VAL A 45 -13.37 -12.71 18.03
N VAL A 46 -13.61 -11.59 18.71
CA VAL A 46 -14.00 -10.32 18.10
C VAL A 46 -12.84 -9.66 17.37
N LEU A 47 -11.63 -9.69 17.94
CA LEU A 47 -10.45 -9.07 17.35
C LEU A 47 -9.82 -9.89 16.23
N LEU A 48 -10.00 -11.22 16.20
CA LEU A 48 -9.44 -12.10 15.17
C LEU A 48 -9.67 -11.62 13.73
N PRO A 49 -10.90 -11.26 13.29
CA PRO A 49 -11.13 -10.76 11.92
C PRO A 49 -10.40 -9.45 11.63
N PHE A 50 -10.31 -8.56 12.62
CA PHE A 50 -9.58 -7.29 12.47
C PHE A 50 -8.08 -7.50 12.45
N LEU A 51 -7.56 -8.40 13.28
CA LEU A 51 -6.13 -8.71 13.35
C LEU A 51 -5.65 -9.33 12.04
N GLY A 52 -6.42 -10.27 11.46
CA GLY A 52 -6.13 -10.82 10.14
C GLY A 52 -6.13 -9.73 9.04
N THR A 53 -7.09 -8.81 9.10
CA THR A 53 -7.15 -7.67 8.18
C THR A 53 -5.97 -6.71 8.38
N LEU A 54 -5.60 -6.40 9.62
CA LEU A 54 -4.50 -5.49 9.95
C LEU A 54 -3.15 -6.07 9.51
N ILE A 55 -2.92 -7.35 9.78
CA ILE A 55 -1.77 -8.09 9.27
C ILE A 55 -1.78 -8.02 7.74
N TYR A 56 -2.90 -8.38 7.10
CA TYR A 56 -3.03 -8.30 5.65
C TYR A 56 -2.70 -6.90 5.12
N LEU A 57 -3.16 -5.82 5.75
CA LEU A 57 -2.88 -4.44 5.34
C LEU A 57 -1.41 -4.05 5.52
N ILE A 58 -0.75 -4.52 6.57
CA ILE A 58 0.68 -4.26 6.80
C ILE A 58 1.53 -4.98 5.74
N PHE A 59 1.18 -6.22 5.42
CA PHE A 59 1.89 -7.01 4.41
C PHE A 59 1.48 -6.67 2.98
N ARG A 60 0.26 -6.15 2.78
CA ARG A 60 -0.21 -5.63 1.50
C ARG A 60 0.47 -4.29 1.27
N GLN A 61 1.60 -4.34 0.56
CA GLN A 61 2.10 -3.14 -0.09
C GLN A 61 0.99 -2.61 -1.02
N PRO A 62 0.57 -1.33 -0.90
CA PRO A 62 -0.44 -0.77 -1.77
C PRO A 62 0.08 -0.77 -3.21
N GLY A 63 -0.25 -1.80 -3.95
CA GLY A 63 -0.07 -1.88 -5.39
C GLY A 63 -1.12 -1.01 -6.05
N ALA A 64 -1.02 0.32 -5.93
CA ALA A 64 -1.80 1.20 -6.77
C ALA A 64 -1.30 0.97 -8.20
N THR A 65 -2.15 0.35 -9.01
CA THR A 65 -1.86 0.12 -10.43
C THR A 65 -1.50 1.45 -11.07
N PRO A 66 -0.62 1.49 -12.09
CA PRO A 66 -0.29 2.75 -12.76
C PRO A 66 -1.52 3.52 -13.25
N GLN A 67 -2.61 2.80 -13.51
CA GLN A 67 -3.90 3.37 -13.89
C GLN A 67 -4.64 4.01 -12.71
N GLU A 68 -4.75 3.34 -11.55
CA GLU A 68 -5.35 3.94 -10.34
C GLU A 68 -4.58 5.15 -9.85
N ARG A 69 -3.24 5.13 -9.90
CA ARG A 69 -2.43 6.29 -9.53
C ARG A 69 -2.77 7.50 -10.41
N ARG A 70 -2.84 7.28 -11.73
CA ARG A 70 -3.21 8.34 -12.69
C ARG A 70 -4.63 8.84 -12.47
N ALA A 71 -5.58 7.95 -12.16
CA ALA A 71 -6.96 8.33 -11.88
C ALA A 71 -7.08 9.15 -10.58
N MET A 72 -6.36 8.76 -9.52
CA MET A 72 -6.30 9.53 -8.26
C MET A 72 -5.62 10.87 -8.44
N ASP A 73 -4.55 10.95 -9.23
CA ASP A 73 -3.87 12.20 -9.54
C ASP A 73 -4.77 13.15 -10.34
N GLN A 74 -5.51 12.63 -11.33
CA GLN A 74 -6.46 13.41 -12.12
C GLN A 74 -7.61 13.94 -11.26
N ALA A 75 -8.22 13.07 -10.45
CA ALA A 75 -9.28 13.48 -9.53
C ALA A 75 -8.76 14.56 -8.56
N SER A 76 -7.58 14.36 -7.98
CA SER A 76 -6.97 15.34 -7.07
C SER A 76 -6.72 16.69 -7.75
N ARG A 77 -6.26 16.69 -9.01
CA ARG A 77 -6.09 17.93 -9.79
C ARG A 77 -7.41 18.65 -10.04
N GLU A 78 -8.46 17.94 -10.43
CA GLU A 78 -9.78 18.53 -10.65
C GLU A 78 -10.39 19.09 -9.35
N PHE A 79 -10.20 18.41 -8.22
CA PHE A 79 -10.63 18.91 -6.91
C PHE A 79 -9.85 20.17 -6.51
N VAL A 80 -8.53 20.18 -6.71
CA VAL A 80 -7.71 21.37 -6.45
C VAL A 80 -8.11 22.49 -7.40
N GLU A 81 -8.35 22.26 -8.67
CA GLU A 81 -8.78 23.31 -9.60
C GLU A 81 -10.16 23.89 -9.25
N LYS A 82 -11.10 23.03 -8.83
CA LYS A 82 -12.48 23.44 -8.49
C LYS A 82 -12.59 24.14 -7.13
N TYR A 83 -11.73 23.79 -6.17
CA TYR A 83 -11.85 24.26 -4.79
C TYR A 83 -10.63 25.03 -4.27
N SER A 84 -9.53 25.12 -5.03
CA SER A 84 -8.43 26.05 -4.75
C SER A 84 -8.83 27.44 -5.24
N PRO A 85 -8.93 28.43 -4.35
CA PRO A 85 -9.05 29.82 -4.75
C PRO A 85 -7.72 30.25 -5.36
N ASN A 86 -7.52 30.00 -6.66
CA ASN A 86 -6.36 30.49 -7.42
C ASN A 86 -6.43 32.00 -7.68
N ASP A 87 -7.36 32.70 -7.03
CA ASP A 87 -7.53 34.13 -7.16
C ASP A 87 -6.92 34.83 -5.95
N SER A 88 -5.77 35.47 -6.16
CA SER A 88 -5.11 36.32 -5.18
C SER A 88 -6.06 37.40 -4.62
N ALA A 89 -7.05 37.85 -5.41
CA ALA A 89 -8.06 38.79 -4.94
C ALA A 89 -9.01 38.19 -3.89
N GLN A 90 -9.37 36.90 -4.01
CA GLN A 90 -10.18 36.22 -3.00
C GLN A 90 -9.40 35.98 -1.70
N GLN A 91 -8.12 35.66 -1.81
CA GLN A 91 -7.22 35.51 -0.65
C GLN A 91 -7.04 36.84 0.09
N LEU A 92 -6.85 37.95 -0.65
CA LEU A 92 -6.78 39.30 -0.08
C LEU A 92 -8.08 39.70 0.62
N LYS A 93 -9.24 39.35 0.05
CA LYS A 93 -10.56 39.62 0.66
C LYS A 93 -10.76 38.85 1.96
N LEU A 94 -10.39 37.57 1.99
CA LEU A 94 -10.45 36.74 3.20
C LEU A 94 -9.49 37.26 4.28
N LEU A 95 -8.28 37.65 3.89
CA LEU A 95 -7.28 38.21 4.78
C LEU A 95 -7.75 39.53 5.42
N SER A 96 -8.39 40.40 4.64
CA SER A 96 -9.00 41.66 5.15
C SER A 96 -10.10 41.37 6.15
N ASP A 97 -11.00 40.44 5.84
CA ASP A 97 -12.12 40.06 6.70
C ASP A 97 -11.66 39.40 8.03
N LEU A 98 -10.53 38.68 8.03
CA LEU A 98 -9.92 38.18 9.27
C LEU A 98 -9.30 39.30 10.12
N HIS A 99 -8.66 40.26 9.47
CA HIS A 99 -8.09 41.44 10.13
C HIS A 99 -9.18 42.32 10.76
N ASP A 100 -10.25 42.60 10.01
CA ASP A 100 -11.41 43.37 10.49
C ASP A 100 -12.12 42.70 11.69
N ARG A 101 -12.06 41.37 11.78
CA ARG A 101 -12.55 40.59 12.94
C ARG A 101 -11.59 40.57 14.13
N GLY A 102 -10.43 41.23 14.04
CA GLY A 102 -9.41 41.25 15.07
C GLY A 102 -8.73 39.89 15.29
N LYS A 103 -8.78 38.98 14.31
CA LYS A 103 -8.12 37.67 14.36
C LYS A 103 -6.66 37.72 13.90
N LEU A 104 -6.26 38.82 13.26
CA LEU A 104 -4.91 39.11 12.80
C LEU A 104 -4.50 40.50 13.29
N THR A 105 -3.24 40.66 13.70
CA THR A 105 -2.67 41.97 14.02
C THR A 105 -2.32 42.75 12.76
N ASP A 106 -2.20 44.09 12.86
CA ASP A 106 -1.85 44.96 11.73
C ASP A 106 -0.52 44.56 11.06
N THR A 107 0.44 44.12 11.88
CA THR A 107 1.74 43.63 11.45
C THR A 107 1.65 42.32 10.67
N GLU A 108 0.89 41.34 11.17
CA GLU A 108 0.71 40.05 10.48
C GLU A 108 -0.09 40.20 9.18
N PHE A 109 -1.08 41.10 9.18
CA PHE A 109 -1.85 41.43 7.98
C PHE A 109 -0.97 42.03 6.88
N ALA A 110 -0.09 42.97 7.24
CA ALA A 110 0.81 43.61 6.27
C ALA A 110 1.79 42.61 5.64
N GLU A 111 2.34 41.70 6.43
CA GLU A 111 3.27 40.67 5.97
C GLU A 111 2.59 39.67 5.00
N GLU A 112 1.42 39.14 5.37
CA GLU A 112 0.70 38.18 4.52
C GLU A 112 0.14 38.84 3.27
N LYS A 113 -0.33 40.10 3.36
CA LYS A 113 -0.78 40.87 2.19
C LYS A 113 0.34 41.07 1.18
N ALA A 114 1.55 41.41 1.66
CA ALA A 114 2.71 41.58 0.81
C ALA A 114 3.10 40.28 0.10
N ARG A 115 3.04 39.14 0.82
CA ARG A 115 3.31 37.81 0.25
C ARG A 115 2.31 37.44 -0.84
N VAL A 116 1.01 37.66 -0.60
CA VAL A 116 -0.04 37.37 -1.59
C VAL A 116 0.08 38.26 -2.83
N LEU A 117 0.45 39.53 -2.65
CA LEU A 117 0.68 40.46 -3.77
C LEU A 117 1.90 40.10 -4.61
N ASP A 118 2.98 39.66 -3.96
CA ASP A 118 4.21 39.21 -4.62
C ASP A 118 3.99 37.89 -5.39
N ALA A 119 3.25 36.95 -4.79
CA ALA A 119 2.82 35.73 -5.45
C ALA A 119 1.91 36.01 -6.67
N ALA A 120 1.00 36.99 -6.59
CA ALA A 120 0.17 37.42 -7.72
C ALA A 120 1.04 38.02 -8.85
N ARG A 121 2.02 38.86 -8.49
CA ARG A 121 2.95 39.49 -9.44
C ARG A 121 3.85 38.47 -10.13
N ALA A 122 4.26 37.42 -9.41
CA ALA A 122 5.03 36.31 -9.98
C ALA A 122 4.22 35.48 -10.96
N HIS A 123 2.90 35.39 -10.77
CA HIS A 123 1.98 34.67 -11.65
C HIS A 123 1.66 35.47 -12.94
N ASP A 124 1.59 36.80 -12.87
CA ASP A 124 1.32 37.68 -14.02
C ASP A 124 2.57 38.06 -14.84
N ALA A 125 3.76 37.63 -14.43
CA ALA A 125 4.99 37.90 -15.16
C ALA A 125 5.09 37.02 -16.43
N PRO A 126 5.21 37.59 -17.65
CA PRO A 126 5.49 36.79 -18.83
C PRO A 126 6.84 36.09 -18.63
N ALA A 127 6.91 34.80 -18.97
CA ALA A 127 8.04 33.88 -18.76
C ALA A 127 9.33 34.23 -19.55
N GLY A 128 9.70 35.51 -19.66
CA GLY A 128 10.78 36.03 -20.50
C GLY A 128 11.72 37.05 -19.85
N ALA A 129 11.68 37.26 -18.52
CA ALA A 129 12.52 38.27 -17.86
C ALA A 129 13.39 37.75 -16.71
N ALA A 130 13.73 36.45 -16.68
CA ALA A 130 14.81 35.94 -15.83
C ALA A 130 16.17 36.11 -16.54
N GLY A 131 16.54 37.37 -16.77
CA GLY A 131 17.89 37.75 -17.16
C GLY A 131 18.85 37.66 -15.98
N THR A 132 19.91 36.87 -16.16
CA THR A 132 21.26 37.10 -15.63
C THR A 132 21.47 36.86 -14.12
N LEU A 133 21.64 35.59 -13.73
CA LEU A 133 22.53 35.25 -12.61
C LEU A 133 23.99 35.30 -13.11
N PRO A 134 24.91 36.03 -12.45
CA PRO A 134 26.33 35.94 -12.79
C PRO A 134 26.88 34.59 -12.32
N THR A 135 27.18 33.72 -13.27
CA THR A 135 28.05 32.56 -13.06
C THR A 135 29.41 33.05 -12.57
N ARG A 136 29.70 32.83 -11.29
CA ARG A 136 31.02 33.07 -10.69
C ARG A 136 31.99 32.03 -11.23
N SER A 137 32.64 32.36 -12.33
CA SER A 137 33.80 31.69 -12.88
C SER A 137 35.06 32.07 -12.09
N ASP A 138 35.39 31.32 -11.05
CA ASP A 138 36.71 31.33 -10.41
C ASP A 138 37.18 29.87 -10.26
N GLN A 139 37.83 29.35 -11.31
CA GLN A 139 38.74 28.22 -11.15
C GLN A 139 39.76 28.16 -12.29
N GLY A 140 41.01 28.48 -11.95
CA GLY A 140 42.24 28.10 -12.62
C GLY A 140 43.43 28.56 -11.76
N PRO A 141 44.68 28.07 -11.94
CA PRO A 141 45.13 26.84 -12.60
C PRO A 141 46.08 25.97 -11.72
N ALA A 142 46.26 24.70 -12.12
CA ALA A 142 47.40 23.77 -11.96
C ALA A 142 48.29 23.74 -10.67
N THR A 143 48.51 22.54 -10.10
CA THR A 143 49.82 21.84 -9.98
C THR A 143 49.77 20.61 -9.05
N GLY A 144 50.38 19.48 -9.44
CA GLY A 144 50.84 18.40 -8.54
C GLY A 144 50.56 16.95 -9.00
N PRO A 145 51.48 15.98 -8.81
CA PRO A 145 51.82 15.01 -9.86
C PRO A 145 51.36 13.55 -9.66
N THR A 146 51.35 12.83 -10.80
CA THR A 146 51.33 11.38 -11.04
C THR A 146 52.29 10.56 -10.17
N PRO A 147 51.91 9.31 -9.83
CA PRO A 147 52.76 8.16 -10.12
C PRO A 147 52.01 7.01 -10.84
N ALA A 148 52.68 6.40 -11.82
CA ALA A 148 52.35 5.13 -12.50
C ALA A 148 53.39 4.06 -12.07
N PRO A 149 53.46 2.84 -12.64
CA PRO A 149 52.45 1.85 -13.09
C PRO A 149 52.66 0.44 -12.46
N GLY A 150 51.72 -0.50 -12.60
CA GLY A 150 51.92 -1.88 -12.16
C GLY A 150 50.84 -2.89 -12.54
N ALA A 151 51.08 -3.59 -13.66
CA ALA A 151 50.69 -4.97 -13.99
C ALA A 151 49.22 -5.34 -14.38
N PRO A 152 49.06 -6.40 -15.20
CA PRO A 152 48.03 -6.49 -16.25
C PRO A 152 46.93 -7.53 -15.99
N GLN A 153 45.75 -7.32 -16.57
CA GLN A 153 44.68 -8.32 -16.62
C GLN A 153 44.67 -9.03 -17.98
N THR A 154 44.99 -10.32 -17.96
CA THR A 154 44.85 -11.28 -19.08
C THR A 154 43.64 -12.18 -18.85
N GLY A 155 42.79 -12.34 -19.88
CA GLY A 155 41.68 -13.33 -19.96
C GLY A 155 42.17 -14.79 -20.04
N PRO A 156 41.40 -15.78 -20.54
CA PRO A 156 40.39 -15.67 -21.62
C PRO A 156 39.13 -16.59 -21.49
N GLY A 157 38.19 -16.47 -22.44
CA GLY A 157 37.35 -17.60 -22.88
C GLY A 157 35.83 -17.39 -22.90
N GLY A 158 35.26 -17.01 -24.06
CA GLY A 158 33.94 -17.53 -24.49
C GLY A 158 34.11 -18.94 -25.10
N PRO A 159 33.15 -19.55 -25.84
CA PRO A 159 31.80 -19.12 -26.27
C PRO A 159 30.75 -20.29 -26.11
N PRO A 160 29.82 -20.62 -27.05
CA PRO A 160 28.54 -19.98 -27.44
C PRO A 160 27.28 -20.93 -27.40
N ALA A 161 26.10 -20.33 -27.62
CA ALA A 161 24.87 -20.84 -28.31
C ALA A 161 24.54 -22.34 -28.46
N GLY A 162 23.28 -22.73 -28.17
CA GLY A 162 22.61 -23.86 -28.85
C GLY A 162 21.34 -24.41 -28.15
N PRO A 163 20.33 -24.95 -28.88
CA PRO A 163 18.91 -24.99 -28.47
C PRO A 163 18.35 -26.40 -28.14
N GLY A 164 17.20 -26.43 -27.44
CA GLY A 164 16.25 -27.56 -27.39
C GLY A 164 16.58 -28.68 -26.41
N ASP A 165 15.67 -28.99 -25.47
CA ASP A 165 15.08 -30.33 -25.35
C ASP A 165 13.92 -30.32 -24.34
N LEU A 166 12.93 -31.14 -24.66
CA LEU A 166 11.73 -31.47 -23.91
C LEU A 166 12.09 -32.53 -22.86
N GLY A 167 11.61 -32.40 -21.63
CA GLY A 167 11.81 -33.46 -20.63
C GLY A 167 11.18 -33.13 -19.29
N GLY A 168 9.89 -33.43 -19.13
CA GLY A 168 9.22 -33.35 -17.83
C GLY A 168 9.78 -34.37 -16.83
N PRO A 169 9.67 -34.11 -15.51
CA PRO A 169 9.94 -35.14 -14.52
C PRO A 169 8.74 -36.09 -14.39
N ALA A 170 9.06 -37.37 -14.56
CA ALA A 170 8.19 -38.53 -14.50
C ALA A 170 7.55 -38.77 -13.12
N ALA A 171 6.49 -39.58 -13.18
CA ALA A 171 5.60 -40.06 -12.13
C ALA A 171 6.26 -40.62 -10.83
N PRO A 172 5.53 -40.60 -9.70
CA PRO A 172 5.86 -41.41 -8.52
C PRO A 172 5.48 -42.90 -8.73
N PRO A 173 6.16 -43.85 -8.04
CA PRO A 173 5.98 -45.28 -8.27
C PRO A 173 4.63 -45.82 -7.75
N ALA A 174 4.13 -46.80 -8.50
CA ALA A 174 2.90 -47.53 -8.28
C ALA A 174 2.79 -48.17 -6.89
N SER A 175 1.68 -47.91 -6.21
CA SER A 175 1.17 -48.75 -5.11
C SER A 175 0.24 -49.80 -5.72
N ALA A 176 0.68 -51.06 -5.73
CA ALA A 176 -0.13 -52.20 -6.14
C ALA A 176 0.06 -53.37 -5.16
N GLY A 177 -1.07 -53.98 -4.78
CA GLY A 177 -1.18 -55.22 -4.01
C GLY A 177 -1.37 -54.97 -2.51
N GLY A 178 -2.55 -55.15 -1.90
CA GLY A 178 -3.56 -56.17 -2.16
C GLY A 178 -3.32 -57.35 -1.22
N ALA A 179 -3.82 -57.28 0.01
CA ALA A 179 -3.99 -58.43 0.88
C ALA A 179 -5.19 -58.19 1.83
N GLU A 180 -6.26 -58.85 1.47
CA GLU A 180 -7.56 -58.98 2.13
C GLU A 180 -7.46 -59.55 3.56
N PRO A 181 -8.28 -59.09 4.54
CA PRO A 181 -8.28 -59.65 5.88
C PRO A 181 -9.05 -61.00 5.93
N PRO A 182 -8.57 -62.01 6.69
CA PRO A 182 -9.25 -63.29 6.78
C PRO A 182 -10.60 -63.16 7.52
N ARG A 183 -11.70 -63.44 6.81
CA ARG A 183 -13.02 -63.67 7.40
C ARG A 183 -12.98 -64.92 8.27
N ARG A 184 -13.25 -64.78 9.57
CA ARG A 184 -13.45 -65.94 10.46
C ARG A 184 -14.76 -66.66 10.12
N PRO A 185 -14.78 -68.01 10.02
CA PRO A 185 -16.03 -68.75 10.00
C PRO A 185 -16.64 -68.76 11.41
N ARG A 186 -17.87 -68.24 11.54
CA ARG A 186 -18.73 -68.52 12.70
C ARG A 186 -19.21 -69.97 12.57
N GLY A 187 -18.63 -70.86 13.36
CA GLY A 187 -19.23 -72.16 13.64
C GLY A 187 -20.41 -71.97 14.59
N PHE A 188 -21.62 -72.26 14.12
CA PHE A 188 -22.78 -72.54 14.94
C PHE A 188 -23.60 -73.60 14.19
N GLY A 189 -23.64 -74.81 14.72
CA GLY A 189 -24.40 -75.91 14.15
C GLY A 189 -24.08 -77.24 14.84
N ALA A 190 -25.14 -77.82 15.43
CA ALA A 190 -25.26 -79.11 16.11
C ALA A 190 -24.80 -79.16 17.58
#